data_AF-A0AAD6VBJ2-F1
#
_entry.id   AF-A0AAD6VBJ2-F1
#
_cell.length_a   1.000
_cell.length_b   1.000
_cell.length_c   1.000
_cell.angle_alpha   90.00
_cell.angle_beta   90.00
_cell.angle_gamma   90.00
#
_symmetry.space_group_name_H-M   'P 1'
#
loop_
_entity.id
_entity.type
_entity.pdbx_description
1 polymer ?
#
loop_
_entity_poly.entity_id
_entity_poly.type
_entity_poly.pdbx_seq_one_letter_code
_entity_poly.pdbx_strand_id
1 'polypeptide(L)'
;MPTSTTLTRHPVSVSAFPPAPTPLALPATSAPFTAATRVQAPAPSARSTLDRARQVVVDTSAADTTPLVSLSSHTPGLIADPDTDNEHDPRALVHDDGLGEEEDESDSDEGKSEFPDWLKKQFEDIRTELAQDLGSTTSRSRHYSAGTFWIRPKAPWFLLNRANLTPSSIFAAEFFLWDPLIILGTSFNLRCPNAECTHRLTRYGFVDRPRRVVDLDSSFWLIGYNYGCRKTAGGCGLRLRSWDKRVLDQLPPELAAEFPAHLTWRSGLSTRAFGVVRSCFQHGMGSAEVSDLFRMQHLRRYDELRLQYLRTKYKQMLLGSQDYEPFPAFQDRSTCGYHGFTPSGQWLRDVYDSFIESKRDVLNQHTAMLSARICAIDHSHKLAKHVFKVDGVPIFTALLTVTNEKGEIRVCVFVATKSHSQFEDALRRLAEDLVVYGHNLPEVFYTDNMVDKAIPGHTESDVGRYAPV
;
A
#
# COMPACT_ATOMS: atom_id res chain seq x y z
N MET A 1 -7.26 41.71 54.96
CA MET A 1 -6.29 42.72 54.48
C MET A 1 -4.93 42.02 54.43
N PRO A 2 -4.27 41.87 53.27
CA PRO A 2 -4.03 42.97 52.34
C PRO A 2 -4.20 42.67 50.83
N THR A 3 -4.38 43.77 50.10
CA THR A 3 -3.93 44.10 48.73
C THR A 3 -4.24 43.17 47.56
N SER A 4 -5.30 43.57 46.85
CA SER A 4 -5.59 43.27 45.46
C SER A 4 -4.73 44.14 44.55
N THR A 5 -4.08 43.55 43.53
CA THR A 5 -3.49 44.29 42.41
C THR A 5 -3.95 43.66 41.11
N THR A 6 -4.75 44.42 40.38
CA THR A 6 -5.39 44.13 39.12
C THR A 6 -4.36 44.11 37.98
N LEU A 7 -4.30 43.03 37.22
CA LEU A 7 -3.52 42.92 35.98
C LEU A 7 -4.39 43.31 34.79
N THR A 8 -4.12 44.48 34.22
CA THR A 8 -4.66 44.97 32.95
C THR A 8 -4.00 44.23 31.78
N ARG A 9 -4.81 43.51 30.99
CA ARG A 9 -4.41 42.90 29.71
C ARG A 9 -4.37 43.97 28.62
N HIS A 10 -3.22 44.12 27.97
CA HIS A 10 -3.08 44.82 26.69
C HIS A 10 -3.65 43.97 25.53
N PRO A 11 -4.29 44.57 24.52
CA PRO A 11 -4.80 43.86 23.35
C PRO A 11 -3.65 43.57 22.37
N VAL A 12 -3.49 42.31 21.98
CA VAL A 12 -2.59 41.90 20.90
C VAL A 12 -3.36 41.95 19.58
N SER A 13 -2.81 42.75 18.67
CA SER A 13 -3.26 42.97 17.30
C SER A 13 -3.30 41.67 16.48
N VAL A 14 -4.45 41.40 15.85
CA VAL A 14 -4.64 40.30 14.91
C VAL A 14 -4.11 40.75 13.55
N SER A 15 -3.00 40.16 13.09
CA SER A 15 -2.48 40.41 11.74
C SER A 15 -3.39 39.78 10.70
N ALA A 16 -3.84 40.59 9.74
CA ALA A 16 -4.64 40.19 8.60
C ALA A 16 -3.92 39.15 7.72
N PHE A 17 -4.67 38.14 7.28
CA PHE A 17 -4.26 37.20 6.24
C PHE A 17 -4.11 37.90 4.87
N PRO A 18 -3.14 37.52 4.03
CA PRO A 18 -3.01 38.05 2.68
C PRO A 18 -4.11 37.50 1.75
N PRO A 19 -4.60 38.29 0.77
CA PRO A 19 -5.61 37.83 -0.18
C PRO A 19 -5.05 36.83 -1.21
N ALA A 20 -5.93 35.95 -1.67
CA ALA A 20 -5.65 34.91 -2.66
C ALA A 20 -5.18 35.48 -4.03
N PRO A 21 -4.33 34.75 -4.78
CA PRO A 21 -3.80 35.23 -6.05
C PRO A 21 -4.87 35.21 -7.16
N THR A 22 -4.92 36.32 -7.90
CA THR A 22 -5.76 36.52 -9.10
C THR A 22 -5.25 35.65 -10.26
N PRO A 23 -6.14 35.04 -11.09
CA PRO A 23 -5.71 34.22 -12.21
C PRO A 23 -5.04 35.05 -13.31
N LEU A 24 -3.84 34.62 -13.71
CA LEU A 24 -3.07 35.18 -14.83
C LEU A 24 -3.79 34.91 -16.16
N ALA A 25 -4.15 35.99 -16.86
CA ALA A 25 -4.65 35.95 -18.22
C ALA A 25 -3.52 35.58 -19.21
N LEU A 26 -3.78 34.60 -20.08
CA LEU A 26 -2.89 34.23 -21.18
C LEU A 26 -3.01 35.26 -22.32
N PRO A 27 -1.89 35.69 -22.94
CA PRO A 27 -1.96 36.56 -24.09
C PRO A 27 -2.37 35.79 -25.36
N ALA A 28 -3.36 36.32 -26.05
CA ALA A 28 -3.70 35.94 -27.41
C ALA A 28 -2.66 36.51 -28.37
N THR A 29 -2.00 35.63 -29.13
CA THR A 29 -1.16 36.05 -30.27
C THR A 29 -1.72 35.43 -31.53
N SER A 30 -2.19 36.32 -32.40
CA SER A 30 -2.62 36.03 -33.77
C SER A 30 -1.45 36.26 -34.72
N ALA A 31 -1.21 35.33 -35.65
CA ALA A 31 -0.85 35.59 -37.05
C ALA A 31 -0.59 34.27 -37.82
N PRO A 32 -0.82 34.25 -39.15
CA PRO A 32 -1.19 33.06 -39.92
C PRO A 32 -0.05 32.51 -40.78
N PHE A 33 -0.06 31.22 -41.14
CA PHE A 33 0.65 30.77 -42.34
C PHE A 33 -0.02 29.55 -43.00
N THR A 34 -0.55 29.81 -44.19
CA THR A 34 -0.74 28.98 -45.41
C THR A 34 -1.21 27.54 -45.33
N ALA A 35 -2.30 27.34 -46.07
CA ALA A 35 -2.89 26.09 -46.51
C ALA A 35 -1.94 25.25 -47.38
N ALA A 36 -1.91 23.95 -47.10
CA ALA A 36 -1.56 22.91 -48.06
C ALA A 36 -2.66 21.85 -48.06
N THR A 37 -3.22 21.64 -49.24
CA THR A 37 -4.34 20.78 -49.60
C THR A 37 -4.13 19.33 -49.15
N ARG A 38 -5.08 18.78 -48.37
CA ARG A 38 -5.22 17.32 -48.21
C ARG A 38 -6.69 16.91 -48.29
N VAL A 39 -6.95 16.16 -49.35
CA VAL A 39 -8.09 15.31 -49.70
C VAL A 39 -9.06 15.02 -48.54
N GLN A 40 -10.31 15.42 -48.73
CA GLN A 40 -11.47 15.11 -47.90
C GLN A 40 -11.87 13.64 -48.09
N ALA A 41 -11.71 12.82 -47.06
CA ALA A 41 -12.35 11.51 -46.94
C ALA A 41 -13.46 11.59 -45.87
N PRO A 42 -14.60 10.92 -46.04
CA PRO A 42 -15.74 11.09 -45.15
C PRO A 42 -15.44 10.48 -43.77
N ALA A 43 -15.94 11.14 -42.72
CA ALA A 43 -15.81 10.70 -41.34
C ALA A 43 -16.52 9.35 -41.11
N PRO A 44 -15.85 8.33 -40.54
CA PRO A 44 -16.53 7.18 -39.99
C PRO A 44 -17.05 7.53 -38.59
N SER A 45 -18.36 7.41 -38.43
CA SER A 45 -19.05 7.43 -37.14
C SER A 45 -18.35 6.50 -36.15
N ALA A 46 -18.02 7.02 -34.96
CA ALA A 46 -17.53 6.24 -33.84
C ALA A 46 -18.57 5.19 -33.43
N ARG A 47 -18.39 3.94 -33.87
CA ARG A 47 -18.99 2.76 -33.26
C ARG A 47 -17.92 2.06 -32.44
N SER A 48 -18.24 1.81 -31.17
CA SER A 48 -17.30 1.29 -30.18
C SER A 48 -16.92 -0.16 -30.51
N THR A 49 -15.72 -0.52 -30.09
CA THR A 49 -15.08 -1.83 -30.15
C THR A 49 -15.90 -2.97 -29.52
N LEU A 50 -17.02 -2.68 -28.86
CA LEU A 50 -17.95 -3.63 -28.25
C LEU A 50 -18.91 -4.28 -29.25
N ASP A 51 -19.25 -3.62 -30.37
CA ASP A 51 -20.18 -4.20 -31.36
C ASP A 51 -19.52 -5.29 -32.22
N ARG A 52 -18.19 -5.29 -32.34
CA ARG A 52 -17.43 -6.28 -33.13
C ARG A 52 -17.28 -7.63 -32.40
N ALA A 53 -17.47 -7.66 -31.07
CA ALA A 53 -17.41 -8.89 -30.28
C ALA A 53 -18.72 -9.70 -30.33
N ARG A 54 -19.85 -9.07 -30.69
CA ARG A 54 -21.16 -9.73 -30.77
C ARG A 54 -21.41 -10.44 -32.11
N GLN A 55 -20.67 -10.10 -33.16
CA GLN A 55 -20.88 -10.67 -34.50
C GLN A 55 -20.07 -11.96 -34.75
N VAL A 56 -19.13 -12.32 -33.87
CA VAL A 56 -18.30 -13.53 -34.01
C VAL A 56 -18.98 -14.77 -33.41
N VAL A 57 -20.10 -14.62 -32.70
CA VAL A 57 -20.82 -15.73 -32.05
C VAL A 57 -21.96 -16.31 -32.94
N VAL A 58 -22.18 -15.78 -34.14
CA VAL A 58 -23.36 -16.15 -34.97
C VAL A 58 -23.05 -17.14 -36.11
N ASP A 59 -21.79 -17.44 -36.45
CA ASP A 59 -21.47 -18.27 -37.63
C ASP A 59 -20.89 -19.68 -37.38
N THR A 60 -21.00 -20.22 -36.16
CA THR A 60 -20.64 -21.63 -35.91
C THR A 60 -21.69 -22.36 -35.08
N SER A 61 -22.71 -22.90 -35.74
CA SER A 61 -23.31 -24.22 -35.40
C SER A 61 -24.46 -24.58 -36.34
N ALA A 62 -24.12 -25.09 -37.52
CA ALA A 62 -24.98 -26.03 -38.23
C ALA A 62 -24.45 -27.44 -37.94
N ALA A 63 -25.05 -28.15 -36.98
CA ALA A 63 -25.27 -29.60 -36.96
C ALA A 63 -25.65 -30.10 -35.54
N ASP A 64 -26.84 -30.72 -35.50
CA ASP A 64 -27.25 -31.88 -34.72
C ASP A 64 -27.71 -31.82 -33.24
N THR A 65 -29.01 -32.16 -33.13
CA THR A 65 -29.74 -32.93 -32.08
C THR A 65 -30.01 -32.35 -30.68
N THR A 66 -31.29 -31.99 -30.50
CA THR A 66 -32.15 -31.90 -29.30
C THR A 66 -32.05 -33.08 -28.30
N PRO A 67 -32.51 -32.98 -27.01
CA PRO A 67 -33.70 -32.21 -26.60
C PRO A 67 -33.68 -31.36 -25.31
N LEU A 68 -34.37 -30.22 -25.47
CA LEU A 68 -35.28 -29.50 -24.56
C LEU A 68 -35.22 -29.80 -23.05
N VAL A 69 -34.76 -28.80 -22.28
CA VAL A 69 -35.33 -28.45 -20.97
C VAL A 69 -35.54 -26.93 -20.94
N SER A 70 -36.72 -26.54 -20.46
CA SER A 70 -37.32 -25.20 -20.51
C SER A 70 -36.47 -24.09 -19.85
N LEU A 71 -36.23 -22.98 -20.57
CA LEU A 71 -35.70 -21.74 -20.01
C LEU A 71 -36.85 -20.84 -19.53
N SER A 72 -36.89 -20.58 -18.22
CA SER A 72 -37.66 -19.49 -17.63
C SER A 72 -36.77 -18.25 -17.48
N SER A 73 -37.30 -17.09 -17.87
CA SER A 73 -36.69 -15.77 -17.85
C SER A 73 -36.29 -15.28 -16.46
N HIS A 74 -35.04 -14.83 -16.28
CA HIS A 74 -34.59 -14.14 -15.07
C HIS A 74 -34.51 -12.61 -15.28
N THR A 75 -35.34 -11.91 -14.52
CA THR A 75 -35.21 -10.49 -14.13
C THR A 75 -34.24 -10.41 -12.93
N PRO A 76 -33.42 -9.35 -12.77
CA PRO A 76 -32.42 -9.32 -11.70
C PRO A 76 -33.07 -8.90 -10.37
N GLY A 77 -33.05 -9.80 -9.40
CA GLY A 77 -33.52 -9.58 -8.04
C GLY A 77 -32.57 -10.20 -7.02
N LEU A 78 -32.15 -9.37 -6.07
CA LEU A 78 -31.89 -9.67 -4.66
C LEU A 78 -31.26 -11.04 -4.35
N ILE A 79 -29.95 -11.02 -4.06
CA ILE A 79 -29.24 -12.14 -3.45
C ILE A 79 -29.75 -12.29 -2.01
N ALA A 80 -30.62 -13.29 -1.81
CA ALA A 80 -30.86 -13.91 -0.52
C ALA A 80 -29.99 -15.17 -0.48
N ASP A 81 -29.05 -15.24 0.45
CA ASP A 81 -28.33 -16.49 0.76
C ASP A 81 -28.89 -17.11 2.04
N PRO A 82 -29.08 -18.45 2.06
CA PRO A 82 -29.58 -19.17 3.22
C PRO A 82 -28.46 -19.44 4.25
N ASP A 83 -28.79 -19.17 5.50
CA ASP A 83 -28.01 -19.50 6.69
C ASP A 83 -27.64 -20.99 6.71
N THR A 84 -26.35 -21.28 6.80
CA THR A 84 -25.86 -22.57 7.32
C THR A 84 -24.84 -22.28 8.40
N ASP A 85 -25.30 -22.41 9.64
CA ASP A 85 -24.50 -22.34 10.85
C ASP A 85 -23.48 -23.47 10.85
N ASN A 86 -22.20 -23.12 10.75
CA ASN A 86 -21.11 -24.00 11.18
C ASN A 86 -20.31 -23.24 12.22
N GLU A 87 -20.51 -23.59 13.49
CA GLU A 87 -19.80 -23.05 14.64
C GLU A 87 -18.28 -23.23 14.45
N HIS A 88 -17.56 -22.12 14.28
CA HIS A 88 -16.11 -22.11 14.35
C HIS A 88 -15.68 -21.60 15.74
N ASP A 89 -14.94 -22.46 16.44
CA ASP A 89 -14.38 -22.24 17.77
C ASP A 89 -13.45 -20.99 17.79
N PRO A 90 -13.71 -19.98 18.64
CA PRO A 90 -12.99 -18.71 18.63
C PRO A 90 -11.64 -18.72 19.38
N ARG A 91 -11.02 -19.88 19.61
CA ARG A 91 -9.75 -19.99 20.38
C ARG A 91 -8.45 -19.97 19.58
N ALA A 92 -8.46 -19.66 18.29
CA ALA A 92 -7.25 -19.48 17.48
C ALA A 92 -7.00 -17.99 17.15
N LEU A 93 -6.70 -17.17 18.16
CA LEU A 93 -6.05 -15.87 17.98
C LEU A 93 -4.72 -15.91 18.72
N VAL A 94 -3.80 -16.71 18.18
CA VAL A 94 -2.38 -16.65 18.53
C VAL A 94 -1.77 -15.58 17.62
N HIS A 95 -0.98 -14.68 18.20
CA HIS A 95 -0.09 -13.78 17.46
C HIS A 95 0.86 -14.62 16.60
N ASP A 96 0.51 -14.78 15.34
CA ASP A 96 1.35 -15.39 14.30
C ASP A 96 1.96 -14.25 13.48
N ASP A 97 3.25 -13.99 13.72
CA ASP A 97 4.03 -13.03 12.94
C ASP A 97 4.19 -13.61 11.53
N GLY A 98 3.19 -13.34 10.68
CA GLY A 98 2.88 -14.00 9.41
C GLY A 98 3.94 -13.95 8.31
N LEU A 99 5.15 -14.40 8.57
CA LEU A 99 6.19 -14.67 7.57
C LEU A 99 6.21 -16.12 7.10
N GLY A 100 5.10 -16.86 7.17
CA GLY A 100 5.00 -18.23 6.65
C GLY A 100 5.76 -19.24 7.51
N GLU A 101 5.00 -20.14 8.13
CA GLU A 101 5.43 -21.38 8.82
C GLU A 101 6.69 -21.29 9.70
N GLU A 102 6.45 -21.06 11.00
CA GLU A 102 7.15 -21.67 12.14
C GLU A 102 8.69 -21.79 12.03
N GLU A 103 9.41 -20.74 12.42
CA GLU A 103 10.64 -20.95 13.20
C GLU A 103 10.22 -20.90 14.68
N ASP A 104 9.88 -22.07 15.23
CA ASP A 104 9.87 -22.29 16.68
C ASP A 104 11.25 -21.93 17.23
N GLU A 105 11.36 -20.78 17.90
CA GLU A 105 12.54 -20.39 18.67
C GLU A 105 12.65 -21.29 19.91
N SER A 106 13.20 -22.48 19.75
CA SER A 106 14.00 -23.07 20.83
C SER A 106 15.36 -22.39 20.83
N ASP A 107 15.69 -21.71 21.93
CA ASP A 107 17.00 -21.14 22.25
C ASP A 107 18.11 -22.23 22.22
N SER A 108 18.58 -22.57 21.02
CA SER A 108 19.86 -23.23 20.79
C SER A 108 20.67 -22.41 19.81
N ASP A 109 21.76 -21.86 20.36
CA ASP A 109 22.70 -20.90 19.75
C ASP A 109 23.63 -21.57 18.72
N GLU A 110 23.07 -22.34 17.77
CA GLU A 110 23.85 -23.03 16.72
C GLU A 110 23.29 -22.77 15.32
N GLY A 111 23.92 -21.80 14.62
CA GLY A 111 24.04 -21.85 13.16
C GLY A 111 22.89 -21.27 12.32
N LYS A 112 22.46 -20.03 12.59
CA LYS A 112 21.60 -19.26 11.67
C LYS A 112 22.27 -19.14 10.29
N SER A 113 21.84 -19.95 9.32
CA SER A 113 22.23 -19.80 7.92
C SER A 113 21.50 -18.57 7.33
N GLU A 114 21.99 -17.39 7.67
CA GLU A 114 21.58 -16.12 7.06
C GLU A 114 22.06 -16.09 5.60
N PHE A 115 21.15 -16.28 4.63
CA PHE A 115 21.38 -16.24 3.18
C PHE A 115 22.21 -17.38 2.56
N PRO A 116 21.84 -17.83 1.33
CA PRO A 116 22.65 -18.79 0.59
C PRO A 116 24.01 -18.20 0.18
N ASP A 117 24.99 -19.08 -0.03
CA ASP A 117 26.38 -18.70 -0.29
C ASP A 117 26.54 -17.92 -1.59
N TRP A 118 25.73 -18.24 -2.60
CA TRP A 118 25.72 -17.50 -3.87
C TRP A 118 25.31 -16.04 -3.67
N LEU A 119 24.33 -15.78 -2.79
CA LEU A 119 23.84 -14.42 -2.52
C LEU A 119 24.83 -13.63 -1.66
N LYS A 120 25.41 -14.28 -0.64
CA LYS A 120 26.49 -13.71 0.18
C LYS A 120 27.66 -13.28 -0.68
N LYS A 121 28.13 -14.18 -1.55
CA LYS A 121 29.23 -13.90 -2.47
C LYS A 121 28.90 -12.73 -3.39
N GLN A 122 27.72 -12.75 -4.02
CA GLN A 122 27.28 -11.66 -4.90
C GLN A 122 27.22 -10.31 -4.15
N PHE A 123 26.73 -10.30 -2.91
CA PHE A 123 26.67 -9.10 -2.08
C PHE A 123 28.06 -8.57 -1.71
N GLU A 124 29.00 -9.43 -1.33
CA GLU A 124 30.38 -9.03 -1.01
C GLU A 124 31.16 -8.56 -2.26
N ASP A 125 30.92 -9.18 -3.42
CA ASP A 125 31.47 -8.72 -4.69
C ASP A 125 30.98 -7.28 -4.99
N ILE A 126 29.67 -7.02 -4.85
CA ILE A 126 29.08 -5.68 -5.01
C ILE A 126 29.65 -4.69 -3.99
N ARG A 127 29.78 -5.09 -2.72
CA ARG A 127 30.34 -4.23 -1.67
C ARG A 127 31.77 -3.82 -1.98
N THR A 128 32.57 -4.77 -2.47
CA THR A 128 33.96 -4.54 -2.88
C THR A 128 34.02 -3.59 -4.08
N GLU A 129 33.17 -3.81 -5.09
CA GLU A 129 33.05 -2.92 -6.25
C GLU A 129 32.70 -1.49 -5.84
N LEU A 130 31.68 -1.31 -4.98
CA LEU A 130 31.26 0.01 -4.52
C LEU A 130 32.34 0.69 -3.67
N ALA A 131 33.12 -0.07 -2.89
CA ALA A 131 34.24 0.47 -2.13
C ALA A 131 35.36 1.01 -3.05
N GLN A 132 35.65 0.29 -4.13
CA GLN A 132 36.62 0.74 -5.15
C GLN A 132 36.13 2.00 -5.86
N ASP A 133 34.85 2.06 -6.25
CA ASP A 133 34.27 3.23 -6.91
C ASP A 133 34.33 4.49 -6.04
N LEU A 134 34.12 4.34 -4.72
CA LEU A 134 34.23 5.45 -3.76
C LEU A 134 35.65 5.97 -3.58
N GLY A 135 36.66 5.11 -3.77
CA GLY A 135 38.07 5.52 -3.77
C GLY A 135 38.51 6.21 -5.05
N SER A 136 37.68 6.21 -6.09
CA SER A 136 37.98 6.83 -7.39
C SER A 136 37.70 8.34 -7.42
N THR A 137 38.23 9.02 -8.45
CA THR A 137 38.13 10.48 -8.64
C THR A 137 36.70 11.01 -8.63
N THR A 138 35.72 10.21 -9.05
CA THR A 138 34.30 10.61 -9.11
C THR A 138 33.62 10.54 -7.74
N SER A 139 34.18 9.77 -6.79
CA SER A 139 33.61 9.51 -5.45
C SER A 139 32.12 9.13 -5.47
N ARG A 140 31.65 8.50 -6.56
CA ARG A 140 30.28 8.03 -6.77
C ARG A 140 30.33 6.64 -7.40
N SER A 141 29.30 5.82 -7.18
CA SER A 141 29.21 4.52 -7.84
C SER A 141 29.09 4.66 -9.36
N ARG A 142 29.62 3.68 -10.10
CA ARG A 142 29.44 3.61 -11.55
C ARG A 142 27.97 3.50 -11.95
N HIS A 143 27.13 2.91 -11.10
CA HIS A 143 25.69 2.78 -11.33
C HIS A 143 25.01 4.15 -11.35
N TYR A 144 25.31 5.01 -10.38
CA TYR A 144 24.79 6.39 -10.40
C TYR A 144 25.34 7.20 -11.55
N SER A 145 26.61 6.99 -11.92
CA SER A 145 27.21 7.63 -13.11
C SER A 145 26.53 7.19 -14.41
N ALA A 146 26.02 5.95 -14.45
CA ALA A 146 25.21 5.42 -15.54
C ALA A 146 23.71 5.78 -15.43
N GLY A 147 23.31 6.58 -14.45
CA GLY A 147 21.92 7.03 -14.28
C GLY A 147 20.96 5.95 -13.78
N THR A 148 21.45 4.95 -13.04
CA THR A 148 20.62 3.86 -12.50
C THR A 148 20.89 3.61 -11.02
N PHE A 149 19.84 3.28 -10.27
CA PHE A 149 19.92 2.75 -8.90
C PHE A 149 20.13 1.23 -8.86
N TRP A 150 19.95 0.56 -9.99
CA TRP A 150 19.87 -0.89 -10.07
C TRP A 150 21.19 -1.52 -10.48
N ILE A 151 21.56 -2.56 -9.74
CA ILE A 151 22.64 -3.50 -10.06
C ILE A 151 21.97 -4.80 -10.49
N ARG A 152 21.87 -5.00 -11.80
CA ARG A 152 21.19 -6.16 -12.38
C ARG A 152 22.18 -7.21 -12.86
N PRO A 153 21.87 -8.51 -12.68
CA PRO A 153 22.62 -9.56 -13.33
C PRO A 153 22.44 -9.46 -14.86
N LYS A 154 23.35 -10.10 -15.59
CA LYS A 154 23.20 -10.23 -17.04
C LYS A 154 21.95 -11.05 -17.35
N ALA A 155 21.24 -10.71 -18.42
CA ALA A 155 20.10 -11.51 -18.86
C ALA A 155 20.52 -12.98 -19.09
N PRO A 156 19.65 -13.96 -18.76
CA PRO A 156 19.97 -15.39 -18.84
C PRO A 156 20.62 -15.80 -20.16
N TRP A 157 20.14 -15.28 -21.30
CA TRP A 157 20.70 -15.53 -22.63
C TRP A 157 22.23 -15.37 -22.70
N PHE A 158 22.78 -14.31 -22.11
CA PHE A 158 24.23 -14.05 -22.13
C PHE A 158 25.04 -14.94 -21.18
N LEU A 159 24.36 -15.62 -20.26
CA LEU A 159 24.95 -16.50 -19.26
C LEU A 159 24.95 -17.96 -19.74
N LEU A 160 23.90 -18.37 -20.47
CA LEU A 160 23.72 -19.75 -20.95
C LEU A 160 24.86 -20.24 -21.86
N ASN A 161 25.58 -19.33 -22.55
CA ASN A 161 26.69 -19.69 -23.44
C ASN A 161 28.02 -19.97 -22.72
N ARG A 162 28.05 -19.94 -21.39
CA ARG A 162 29.28 -20.20 -20.61
C ARG A 162 29.55 -21.71 -20.50
N ALA A 163 30.83 -22.08 -20.53
CA ALA A 163 31.27 -23.46 -20.33
C ALA A 163 30.91 -23.98 -18.92
N ASN A 164 31.17 -23.18 -17.88
CA ASN A 164 30.92 -23.54 -16.48
C ASN A 164 29.58 -22.95 -16.01
N LEU A 165 28.49 -23.31 -16.69
CA LEU A 165 27.15 -22.86 -16.33
C LEU A 165 26.66 -23.58 -15.07
N THR A 166 26.50 -22.84 -13.98
CA THR A 166 25.85 -23.31 -12.74
C THR A 166 24.41 -22.76 -12.64
N PRO A 167 23.50 -23.41 -11.90
CA PRO A 167 22.15 -22.89 -11.65
C PRO A 167 22.19 -21.48 -11.05
N SER A 168 23.03 -21.24 -10.04
CA SER A 168 23.16 -19.94 -9.36
C SER A 168 23.58 -18.79 -10.27
N SER A 169 24.21 -19.09 -11.40
CA SER A 169 24.54 -18.08 -12.40
C SER A 169 23.28 -17.45 -13.01
N ILE A 170 22.20 -18.20 -13.19
CA ILE A 170 21.00 -17.72 -13.91
C ILE A 170 19.88 -17.18 -13.02
N PHE A 171 19.93 -17.47 -11.72
CA PHE A 171 19.02 -16.91 -10.72
C PHE A 171 19.70 -15.92 -9.77
N ALA A 172 20.82 -15.32 -10.21
CA ALA A 172 21.48 -14.25 -9.48
C ALA A 172 20.50 -13.11 -9.14
N ALA A 173 20.70 -12.51 -7.97
CA ALA A 173 19.79 -11.52 -7.42
C ALA A 173 19.96 -10.14 -8.08
N GLU A 174 18.86 -9.39 -8.16
CA GLU A 174 18.88 -7.96 -8.43
C GLU A 174 19.08 -7.17 -7.13
N PHE A 175 19.89 -6.10 -7.19
CA PHE A 175 20.10 -5.21 -6.06
C PHE A 175 19.69 -3.78 -6.41
N PHE A 176 19.07 -3.10 -5.44
CA PHE A 176 18.76 -1.68 -5.50
C PHE A 176 19.67 -0.93 -4.53
N LEU A 177 20.52 -0.06 -5.06
CA LEU A 177 21.45 0.76 -4.29
C LEU A 177 20.80 2.09 -3.90
N TRP A 178 20.76 2.36 -2.61
CA TRP A 178 20.18 3.59 -2.07
C TRP A 178 21.15 4.37 -1.17
N ASP A 179 21.64 5.49 -1.68
CA ASP A 179 22.51 6.44 -0.97
C ASP A 179 22.20 7.89 -1.37
N PRO A 180 21.08 8.46 -0.90
CA PRO A 180 20.67 9.82 -1.26
C PRO A 180 21.73 10.90 -0.93
N LEU A 181 22.52 10.74 0.13
CA LEU A 181 23.56 11.71 0.49
C LEU A 181 24.62 11.89 -0.61
N ILE A 182 25.00 10.81 -1.29
CA ILE A 182 26.03 10.90 -2.35
C ILE A 182 25.47 11.50 -3.64
N ILE A 183 24.16 11.29 -3.88
CA ILE A 183 23.44 11.79 -5.05
C ILE A 183 23.23 13.31 -4.91
N LEU A 184 22.71 13.73 -3.77
CA LEU A 184 22.41 15.14 -3.48
C LEU A 184 23.67 15.97 -3.18
N GLY A 185 24.77 15.31 -2.83
CA GLY A 185 26.07 15.94 -2.61
C GLY A 185 26.16 16.70 -1.28
N THR A 186 27.24 17.47 -1.12
CA THR A 186 27.61 18.13 0.14
C THR A 186 26.73 19.33 0.50
N SER A 187 25.98 19.87 -0.47
CA SER A 187 25.06 20.99 -0.26
C SER A 187 23.77 20.56 0.46
N PHE A 188 23.39 19.29 0.37
CA PHE A 188 22.20 18.78 1.02
C PHE A 188 22.45 18.50 2.50
N ASN A 189 21.62 19.09 3.36
CA ASN A 189 21.76 18.99 4.81
C ASN A 189 20.66 18.09 5.39
N LEU A 190 20.95 16.79 5.44
CA LEU A 190 20.07 15.80 6.08
C LEU A 190 20.16 15.95 7.61
N ARG A 191 19.08 16.43 8.24
CA ARG A 191 19.06 16.73 9.67
C ARG A 191 18.83 15.47 10.49
N CYS A 192 19.38 15.45 11.70
CA CYS A 192 19.06 14.44 12.68
C CYS A 192 17.56 14.52 13.02
N PRO A 193 16.79 13.42 12.95
CA PRO A 193 15.36 13.45 13.28
C PRO A 193 15.08 13.47 14.79
N ASN A 194 16.11 13.45 15.65
CA ASN A 194 15.93 13.69 17.07
C ASN A 194 15.64 15.19 17.28
N ALA A 195 14.47 15.51 17.84
CA ALA A 195 13.97 16.87 18.02
C ALA A 195 14.94 17.79 18.81
N GLU A 196 15.71 17.23 19.75
CA GLU A 196 16.67 17.97 20.57
C GLU A 196 18.05 18.12 19.91
N CYS A 197 18.24 17.59 18.70
CA CYS A 197 19.53 17.52 18.03
C CYS A 197 19.56 18.40 16.77
N THR A 198 20.48 19.37 16.73
CA THR A 198 20.69 20.26 15.59
C THR A 198 21.72 19.75 14.58
N HIS A 199 22.33 18.60 14.85
CA HIS A 199 23.40 18.04 14.03
C HIS A 199 22.86 17.34 12.78
N ARG A 200 23.72 17.17 11.78
CA ARG A 200 23.40 16.47 10.54
C ARG A 200 23.77 14.99 10.59
N LEU A 201 23.04 14.21 9.80
CA LEU A 201 23.39 12.83 9.53
C LEU A 201 24.53 12.78 8.50
N THR A 202 25.50 11.92 8.75
CA THR A 202 26.61 11.65 7.84
C THR A 202 26.71 10.15 7.61
N ARG A 203 27.36 9.75 6.51
CA ARG A 203 27.60 8.34 6.24
C ARG A 203 28.41 7.68 7.37
N TYR A 204 27.99 6.50 7.77
CA TYR A 204 28.48 5.68 8.88
C TYR A 204 28.71 4.22 8.43
N GLY A 205 29.30 4.04 7.25
CA GLY A 205 29.61 2.72 6.69
C GLY A 205 28.48 2.09 5.86
N PHE A 206 28.82 1.02 5.17
CA PHE A 206 27.89 0.23 4.36
C PHE A 206 27.00 -0.63 5.26
N VAL A 207 25.82 -0.99 4.79
CA VAL A 207 24.95 -1.93 5.51
C VAL A 207 25.57 -3.33 5.51
N ASP A 208 25.49 -4.05 6.63
CA ASP A 208 26.14 -5.37 6.74
C ASP A 208 25.34 -6.48 6.06
N ARG A 209 24.04 -6.27 5.84
CA ARG A 209 23.14 -7.25 5.22
C ARG A 209 22.18 -6.58 4.25
N PRO A 210 21.94 -7.19 3.08
CA PRO A 210 20.92 -6.73 2.16
C PRO A 210 19.53 -7.03 2.73
N ARG A 211 18.54 -6.23 2.32
CA ARG A 211 17.15 -6.39 2.76
C ARG A 211 16.27 -6.86 1.60
N ARG A 212 15.57 -7.98 1.77
CA ARG A 212 14.68 -8.52 0.74
C ARG A 212 13.48 -7.60 0.51
N VAL A 213 13.16 -7.35 -0.75
CA VAL A 213 11.92 -6.72 -1.21
C VAL A 213 11.25 -7.66 -2.22
N VAL A 214 10.01 -8.03 -1.92
CA VAL A 214 9.17 -8.88 -2.75
C VAL A 214 8.59 -8.05 -3.90
N ASP A 215 8.72 -8.53 -5.13
CA ASP A 215 8.04 -8.00 -6.30
C ASP A 215 7.05 -9.04 -6.87
N LEU A 216 6.44 -8.73 -8.01
CA LEU A 216 5.36 -9.53 -8.60
C LEU A 216 5.75 -10.97 -8.95
N ASP A 217 6.94 -11.18 -9.53
CA ASP A 217 7.39 -12.48 -10.05
C ASP A 217 8.74 -12.94 -9.50
N SER A 218 9.35 -12.11 -8.64
CA SER A 218 10.68 -12.31 -8.09
C SER A 218 10.88 -11.41 -6.86
N SER A 219 12.03 -11.53 -6.21
CA SER A 219 12.45 -10.61 -5.15
C SER A 219 13.76 -9.94 -5.54
N PHE A 220 13.93 -8.68 -5.12
CA PHE A 220 15.18 -7.96 -5.22
C PHE A 220 15.69 -7.56 -3.84
N TRP A 221 16.91 -7.03 -3.78
CA TRP A 221 17.61 -6.79 -2.53
C TRP A 221 18.03 -5.33 -2.39
N LEU A 222 17.55 -4.69 -1.34
CA LEU A 222 17.90 -3.32 -1.00
C LEU A 222 19.25 -3.27 -0.28
N ILE A 223 20.16 -2.43 -0.78
CA ILE A 223 21.49 -2.18 -0.22
C ILE A 223 21.77 -0.68 -0.18
N GLY A 224 22.73 -0.27 0.65
CA GLY A 224 22.95 1.14 0.92
C GLY A 224 23.86 1.35 2.12
N TYR A 225 23.59 2.40 2.89
CA TYR A 225 24.51 2.86 3.94
C TYR A 225 23.80 3.10 5.26
N ASN A 226 24.58 2.96 6.33
CA ASN A 226 24.21 3.49 7.63
C ASN A 226 24.48 4.98 7.64
N TYR A 227 23.54 5.77 8.12
CA TYR A 227 23.69 7.18 8.42
C TYR A 227 23.75 7.37 9.93
N GLY A 228 24.66 8.23 10.39
CA GLY A 228 24.95 8.43 11.79
C GLY A 228 25.06 9.91 12.13
N CYS A 229 24.45 10.30 13.25
CA CYS A 229 24.68 11.55 13.94
C CYS A 229 25.91 11.37 14.86
N ARG A 230 27.08 11.88 14.46
CA ARG A 230 28.35 11.54 15.11
C ARG A 230 28.50 12.21 16.47
N LYS A 231 28.64 11.42 17.55
CA LYS A 231 28.97 11.93 18.90
C LYS A 231 30.26 12.74 18.93
N THR A 232 31.25 12.34 18.15
CA THR A 232 32.54 13.05 18.03
C THR A 232 32.41 14.45 17.45
N ALA A 233 31.31 14.74 16.74
CA ALA A 233 31.00 16.05 16.20
C ALA A 233 29.94 16.80 17.02
N GLY A 234 29.66 16.37 18.27
CA GLY A 234 28.63 16.96 19.14
C GLY A 234 27.22 16.37 18.97
N GLY A 235 27.05 15.37 18.10
CA GLY A 235 25.76 14.74 17.81
C GLY A 235 25.26 13.75 18.87
N CYS A 236 24.00 13.32 18.75
CA CYS A 236 23.35 12.43 19.72
C CYS A 236 23.75 10.94 19.60
N GLY A 237 24.44 10.53 18.53
CA GLY A 237 24.84 9.13 18.30
C GLY A 237 23.80 8.27 17.58
N LEU A 238 22.65 8.83 17.18
CA LEU A 238 21.61 8.11 16.45
C LEU A 238 22.16 7.51 15.14
N ARG A 239 21.77 6.26 14.86
CA ARG A 239 22.11 5.54 13.63
C ARG A 239 20.84 5.08 12.93
N LEU A 240 20.78 5.30 11.63
CA LEU A 240 19.66 5.00 10.75
C LEU A 240 20.16 4.31 9.49
N ARG A 241 19.32 3.55 8.81
CA ARG A 241 19.61 3.10 7.43
C ARG A 241 19.28 4.24 6.46
N SER A 242 19.90 4.26 5.28
CA SER A 242 19.66 5.26 4.24
C SER A 242 18.20 5.29 3.74
N TRP A 243 17.46 4.20 3.96
CA TRP A 243 16.03 4.05 3.64
C TRP A 243 15.12 4.11 4.87
N ASP A 244 15.60 4.56 6.03
CA ASP A 244 14.71 4.81 7.18
C ASP A 244 13.67 5.87 6.79
N LYS A 245 12.41 5.67 7.20
CA LYS A 245 11.31 6.58 6.86
C LYS A 245 11.62 8.04 7.21
N ARG A 246 12.28 8.30 8.33
CA ARG A 246 12.66 9.67 8.77
C ARG A 246 13.75 10.30 7.90
N VAL A 247 14.51 9.48 7.18
CA VAL A 247 15.46 9.94 6.15
C VAL A 247 14.69 10.22 4.86
N LEU A 248 13.85 9.29 4.42
CA LEU A 248 13.05 9.43 3.19
C LEU A 248 12.14 10.66 3.22
N ASP A 249 11.49 10.93 4.36
CA ASP A 249 10.58 12.07 4.56
C ASP A 249 11.30 13.44 4.46
N GLN A 250 12.64 13.47 4.53
CA GLN A 250 13.44 14.70 4.36
C GLN A 250 13.99 14.89 2.94
N LEU A 251 13.89 13.88 2.08
CA LEU A 251 14.43 13.95 0.72
C LEU A 251 13.55 14.83 -0.18
N PRO A 252 14.11 15.40 -1.26
CA PRO A 252 13.30 16.00 -2.31
C PRO A 252 12.23 15.01 -2.82
N PRO A 253 10.97 15.43 -3.00
CA PRO A 253 9.88 14.53 -3.37
C PRO A 253 10.14 13.71 -4.63
N GLU A 254 10.83 14.32 -5.61
CA GLU A 254 11.19 13.69 -6.88
C GLU A 254 12.16 12.53 -6.67
N LEU A 255 13.17 12.72 -5.79
CA LEU A 255 14.10 11.66 -5.46
C LEU A 255 13.42 10.60 -4.57
N ALA A 256 12.64 11.01 -3.58
CA ALA A 256 11.92 10.08 -2.71
C ALA A 256 10.99 9.14 -3.50
N ALA A 257 10.38 9.63 -4.59
CA ALA A 257 9.53 8.84 -5.47
C ALA A 257 10.26 7.72 -6.23
N GLU A 258 11.59 7.82 -6.41
CA GLU A 258 12.41 6.77 -7.02
C GLU A 258 12.66 5.58 -6.08
N PHE A 259 12.35 5.72 -4.78
CA PHE A 259 12.49 4.63 -3.84
C PHE A 259 11.42 3.53 -4.11
N PRO A 260 11.82 2.28 -4.41
CA PRO A 260 10.94 1.33 -5.09
C PRO A 260 10.16 0.43 -4.13
N ALA A 261 10.11 0.73 -2.84
CA ALA A 261 9.63 -0.23 -1.84
C ALA A 261 8.84 0.40 -0.69
N HIS A 262 7.82 -0.33 -0.24
CA HIS A 262 7.16 -0.17 1.05
C HIS A 262 7.79 -1.15 2.04
N LEU A 263 8.50 -0.63 3.04
CA LEU A 263 9.26 -1.45 3.99
C LEU A 263 8.41 -1.86 5.20
N THR A 264 8.52 -3.12 5.63
CA THR A 264 7.94 -3.64 6.88
C THR A 264 9.00 -3.71 7.98
N TRP A 265 8.96 -4.67 8.91
CA TRP A 265 10.09 -4.88 9.85
C TRP A 265 11.27 -5.56 9.15
N ARG A 266 11.07 -6.79 8.66
CA ARG A 266 12.16 -7.67 8.16
C ARG A 266 12.30 -7.68 6.62
N SER A 267 11.30 -7.21 5.88
CA SER A 267 11.29 -7.24 4.40
C SER A 267 10.62 -5.99 3.82
N GLY A 268 10.15 -6.03 2.58
CA GLY A 268 9.41 -4.96 1.94
C GLY A 268 8.65 -5.50 0.74
N LEU A 269 7.69 -4.71 0.28
CA LEU A 269 6.93 -4.97 -0.94
C LEU A 269 7.28 -3.89 -1.94
N SER A 270 7.53 -4.25 -3.20
CA SER A 270 7.82 -3.26 -4.23
C SER A 270 6.62 -2.32 -4.42
N THR A 271 6.85 -1.07 -4.79
CA THR A 271 5.77 -0.11 -5.08
C THR A 271 4.85 -0.62 -6.20
N ARG A 272 5.41 -1.35 -7.17
CA ARG A 272 4.65 -1.99 -8.27
C ARG A 272 3.74 -3.11 -7.75
N ALA A 273 4.31 -4.01 -6.96
CA ALA A 273 3.59 -5.11 -6.33
C ALA A 273 2.51 -4.60 -5.39
N PHE A 274 2.79 -3.56 -4.61
CA PHE A 274 1.81 -2.90 -3.77
C PHE A 274 0.65 -2.30 -4.58
N GLY A 275 0.93 -1.67 -5.73
CA GLY A 275 -0.11 -1.20 -6.64
C GLY A 275 -1.07 -2.31 -7.10
N VAL A 276 -0.55 -3.51 -7.35
CA VAL A 276 -1.38 -4.69 -7.66
C VAL A 276 -2.20 -5.12 -6.44
N VAL A 277 -1.59 -5.24 -5.26
CA VAL A 277 -2.31 -5.59 -4.01
C VAL A 277 -3.47 -4.64 -3.77
N ARG A 278 -3.24 -3.32 -3.87
CA ARG A 278 -4.28 -2.29 -3.72
C ARG A 278 -5.42 -2.49 -4.72
N SER A 279 -5.06 -2.71 -6.00
CA SER A 279 -6.04 -2.91 -7.06
C SER A 279 -6.87 -4.17 -6.79
N CYS A 280 -6.23 -5.25 -6.33
CA CYS A 280 -6.93 -6.49 -6.03
C CYS A 280 -7.92 -6.34 -4.88
N PHE A 281 -7.50 -5.75 -3.76
CA PHE A 281 -8.38 -5.55 -2.61
C PHE A 281 -9.54 -4.62 -2.93
N GLN A 282 -9.31 -3.57 -3.73
CA GLN A 282 -10.37 -2.67 -4.16
C GLN A 282 -11.44 -3.37 -5.02
N HIS A 283 -11.08 -4.45 -5.71
CA HIS A 283 -12.01 -5.25 -6.52
C HIS A 283 -12.52 -6.51 -5.78
N GLY A 284 -12.34 -6.58 -4.46
CA GLY A 284 -12.92 -7.62 -3.62
C GLY A 284 -12.13 -8.93 -3.56
N MET A 285 -10.90 -8.99 -4.11
CA MET A 285 -10.06 -10.17 -3.92
C MET A 285 -9.56 -10.25 -2.48
N GLY A 286 -9.66 -11.44 -1.89
CA GLY A 286 -9.15 -11.75 -0.56
C GLY A 286 -7.62 -11.81 -0.54
N SER A 287 -7.02 -11.57 0.63
CA SER A 287 -5.56 -11.55 0.75
C SER A 287 -4.88 -12.90 0.49
N ALA A 288 -5.58 -14.01 0.74
CA ALA A 288 -5.12 -15.35 0.35
C ALA A 288 -5.04 -15.53 -1.18
N GLU A 289 -6.05 -15.05 -1.92
CA GLU A 289 -6.07 -15.12 -3.39
C GLU A 289 -4.94 -14.28 -4.00
N VAL A 290 -4.66 -13.10 -3.43
CA VAL A 290 -3.53 -12.26 -3.86
C VAL A 290 -2.19 -12.92 -3.54
N SER A 291 -2.07 -13.58 -2.39
CA SER A 291 -0.88 -14.38 -2.05
C SER A 291 -0.65 -15.50 -3.06
N ASP A 292 -1.69 -16.23 -3.44
CA ASP A 292 -1.61 -17.27 -4.48
C ASP A 292 -1.24 -16.70 -5.84
N LEU A 293 -1.76 -15.52 -6.21
CA LEU A 293 -1.36 -14.83 -7.44
C LEU A 293 0.16 -14.60 -7.46
N PHE A 294 0.73 -14.08 -6.38
CA PHE A 294 2.19 -13.87 -6.28
C PHE A 294 2.94 -15.19 -6.34
N ARG A 295 2.47 -16.21 -5.61
CA ARG A 295 3.08 -17.55 -5.64
C ARG A 295 3.13 -18.13 -7.05
N MET A 296 2.05 -18.01 -7.80
CA MET A 296 1.97 -18.49 -9.18
C MET A 296 2.94 -17.75 -10.11
N GLN A 297 3.09 -16.43 -9.96
CA GLN A 297 4.04 -15.66 -10.78
C GLN A 297 5.50 -16.01 -10.46
N HIS A 298 5.83 -16.16 -9.17
CA HIS A 298 7.18 -16.56 -8.73
C HIS A 298 7.53 -17.98 -9.20
N LEU A 299 6.59 -18.92 -9.09
CA LEU A 299 6.79 -20.29 -9.60
C LEU A 299 6.93 -20.32 -11.12
N ARG A 300 6.13 -19.54 -11.85
CA ARG A 300 6.26 -19.42 -13.31
C ARG A 300 7.65 -18.92 -13.69
N ARG A 301 8.15 -17.85 -13.05
CA ARG A 301 9.49 -17.31 -13.31
C ARG A 301 10.58 -18.34 -13.01
N TYR A 302 10.46 -19.06 -11.90
CA TYR A 302 11.35 -20.16 -11.54
C TYR A 302 11.37 -21.26 -12.61
N ASP A 303 10.20 -21.71 -13.07
CA ASP A 303 10.09 -22.78 -14.08
C ASP A 303 10.68 -22.34 -15.43
N GLU A 304 10.49 -21.07 -15.83
CA GLU A 304 11.10 -20.51 -17.02
C GLU A 304 12.64 -20.53 -16.97
N LEU A 305 13.23 -20.17 -15.82
CA LEU A 305 14.68 -20.22 -15.61
C LEU A 305 15.19 -21.67 -15.61
N ARG A 306 14.51 -22.55 -14.88
CA ARG A 306 14.82 -23.98 -14.82
C ARG A 306 14.82 -24.61 -16.21
N LEU A 307 13.80 -24.32 -17.01
CA LEU A 307 13.65 -24.85 -18.36
C LEU A 307 14.74 -24.33 -19.31
N GLN A 308 15.14 -23.07 -19.20
CA GLN A 308 16.27 -22.52 -19.96
C GLN A 308 17.60 -23.21 -19.61
N TYR A 309 17.84 -23.44 -18.33
CA TYR A 309 19.03 -24.16 -17.84
C TYR A 309 19.06 -25.60 -18.37
N LEU A 310 17.97 -26.35 -18.16
CA LEU A 310 17.88 -27.76 -18.56
C LEU A 310 18.04 -27.93 -20.08
N ARG A 311 17.43 -27.06 -20.89
CA ARG A 311 17.60 -27.07 -22.36
C ARG A 311 19.06 -26.84 -22.76
N THR A 312 19.76 -25.98 -22.04
CA THR A 312 21.17 -25.66 -22.33
C THR A 312 22.09 -26.81 -21.93
N LYS A 313 21.92 -27.36 -20.73
CA LYS A 313 22.67 -28.54 -20.27
C LYS A 313 22.43 -29.75 -21.16
N TYR A 314 21.19 -29.99 -21.59
CA TYR A 314 20.88 -31.05 -22.54
C TYR A 314 21.67 -30.91 -23.85
N LYS A 315 21.76 -29.70 -24.42
CA LYS A 315 22.58 -29.43 -25.61
C LYS A 315 24.08 -29.63 -25.35
N GLN A 316 24.57 -29.21 -24.19
CA GLN A 316 25.99 -29.39 -23.81
C GLN A 316 26.33 -30.88 -23.64
N MET A 317 25.42 -31.67 -23.07
CA MET A 317 25.56 -33.14 -22.95
C MET A 317 25.64 -33.83 -24.30
N LEU A 318 24.80 -33.42 -25.27
CA LEU A 318 24.88 -33.93 -26.65
C LEU A 318 26.22 -33.62 -27.32
N LEU A 319 26.90 -32.55 -26.90
CA LEU A 319 28.22 -32.15 -27.37
C LEU A 319 29.37 -32.76 -26.54
N GLY A 320 29.07 -33.68 -25.62
CA GLY A 320 30.08 -34.41 -24.83
C GLY A 320 30.46 -33.76 -23.49
N SER A 321 29.76 -32.71 -23.04
CA SER A 321 29.96 -32.18 -21.68
C SER A 321 29.31 -33.08 -20.63
N GLN A 322 30.06 -33.44 -19.59
CA GLN A 322 29.58 -34.33 -18.51
C GLN A 322 29.18 -33.59 -17.23
N ASP A 323 29.38 -32.27 -17.16
CA ASP A 323 29.13 -31.51 -15.94
C ASP A 323 27.65 -31.10 -15.83
N TYR A 324 26.92 -31.75 -14.93
CA TYR A 324 25.51 -31.47 -14.65
C TYR A 324 25.26 -31.32 -13.16
N GLU A 325 24.88 -30.09 -12.80
CA GLU A 325 24.34 -29.77 -11.48
C GLU A 325 22.81 -29.70 -11.58
N PRO A 326 22.05 -30.45 -10.75
CA PRO A 326 20.60 -30.35 -10.71
C PRO A 326 20.13 -28.92 -10.41
N PHE A 327 19.06 -28.47 -11.08
CA PHE A 327 18.46 -27.19 -10.73
C PHE A 327 17.76 -27.30 -9.36
N PRO A 328 18.11 -26.46 -8.37
CA PRO A 328 17.53 -26.56 -7.02
C PRO A 328 16.01 -26.42 -7.01
N ALA A 329 15.34 -27.06 -6.06
CA ALA A 329 13.90 -26.89 -5.85
C ALA A 329 13.57 -25.45 -5.42
N PHE A 330 12.35 -24.97 -5.69
CA PHE A 330 11.94 -23.61 -5.34
C PHE A 330 12.11 -23.32 -3.85
N GLN A 331 11.66 -24.25 -2.98
CA GLN A 331 11.74 -24.13 -1.53
C GLN A 331 13.10 -24.55 -0.94
N ASP A 332 14.09 -24.90 -1.76
CA ASP A 332 15.40 -25.35 -1.27
C ASP A 332 16.11 -24.23 -0.49
N ARG A 333 16.29 -24.45 0.82
CA ARG A 333 16.95 -23.55 1.77
C ARG A 333 18.41 -23.92 2.06
N SER A 334 18.98 -24.90 1.37
CA SER A 334 20.40 -25.24 1.50
C SER A 334 21.31 -24.08 1.10
N THR A 335 22.60 -24.15 1.41
CA THR A 335 23.57 -23.08 1.08
C THR A 335 23.67 -22.81 -0.42
N CYS A 336 23.38 -23.81 -1.27
CA CYS A 336 23.33 -23.70 -2.73
C CYS A 336 21.90 -23.62 -3.31
N GLY A 337 20.88 -23.61 -2.46
CA GLY A 337 19.47 -23.63 -2.85
C GLY A 337 19.00 -22.36 -3.56
N TYR A 338 17.81 -22.42 -4.16
CA TYR A 338 17.17 -21.28 -4.83
C TYR A 338 16.65 -20.23 -3.84
N HIS A 339 16.25 -20.64 -2.62
CA HIS A 339 15.65 -19.76 -1.60
C HIS A 339 14.44 -18.98 -2.12
N GLY A 340 13.53 -19.65 -2.82
CA GLY A 340 12.28 -19.07 -3.27
C GLY A 340 11.46 -18.53 -2.10
N PHE A 341 10.85 -17.36 -2.30
CA PHE A 341 10.08 -16.68 -1.27
C PHE A 341 8.82 -16.07 -1.88
N THR A 342 7.68 -16.34 -1.26
CA THR A 342 6.38 -15.78 -1.66
C THR A 342 5.71 -15.20 -0.42
N PRO A 343 5.10 -14.01 -0.51
CA PRO A 343 4.47 -13.37 0.64
C PRO A 343 3.21 -14.14 1.05
N SER A 344 2.90 -14.16 2.35
CA SER A 344 1.66 -14.75 2.86
C SER A 344 0.49 -13.78 2.68
N GLY A 345 -0.74 -14.30 2.66
CA GLY A 345 -1.94 -13.46 2.61
C GLY A 345 -2.10 -12.56 3.83
N GLN A 346 -1.70 -13.02 5.02
CA GLN A 346 -1.73 -12.19 6.22
C GLN A 346 -0.75 -11.02 6.11
N TRP A 347 0.50 -11.29 5.70
CA TRP A 347 1.50 -10.24 5.55
C TRP A 347 1.11 -9.17 4.51
N LEU A 348 0.51 -9.58 3.39
CA LEU A 348 -0.01 -8.63 2.39
C LEU A 348 -1.12 -7.75 2.95
N ARG A 349 -2.00 -8.33 3.79
CA ARG A 349 -3.03 -7.57 4.50
C ARG A 349 -2.40 -6.57 5.46
N ASP A 350 -1.45 -7.00 6.30
CA ASP A 350 -0.79 -6.12 7.28
C ASP A 350 -0.07 -4.93 6.62
N VAL A 351 0.59 -5.18 5.48
CA VAL A 351 1.24 -4.12 4.68
C VAL A 351 0.20 -3.11 4.17
N TYR A 352 -0.94 -3.59 3.69
CA TYR A 352 -2.03 -2.74 3.21
C TYR A 352 -2.69 -1.96 4.34
N ASP A 353 -2.98 -2.61 5.46
CA ASP A 353 -3.61 -1.99 6.63
C ASP A 353 -2.70 -0.90 7.20
N SER A 354 -1.40 -1.18 7.37
CA SER A 354 -0.41 -0.18 7.78
C SER A 354 -0.38 1.03 6.84
N PHE A 355 -0.53 0.80 5.52
CA PHE A 355 -0.62 1.88 4.54
C PHE A 355 -1.92 2.69 4.71
N ILE A 356 -3.07 2.04 4.84
CA ILE A 356 -4.36 2.72 5.02
C ILE A 356 -4.38 3.52 6.33
N GLU A 357 -3.85 2.97 7.42
CA GLU A 357 -3.68 3.66 8.69
C GLU A 357 -2.81 4.91 8.55
N SER A 358 -1.73 4.84 7.76
CA SER A 358 -0.89 6.02 7.48
C SER A 358 -1.63 7.15 6.74
N LYS A 359 -2.79 6.85 6.14
CA LYS A 359 -3.65 7.81 5.44
C LYS A 359 -4.84 8.26 6.29
N ARG A 360 -4.96 7.80 7.54
CA ARG A 360 -6.08 8.10 8.45
C ARG A 360 -6.42 9.59 8.49
N ASP A 361 -5.45 10.47 8.73
CA ASP A 361 -5.72 11.90 8.88
C ASP A 361 -6.24 12.53 7.59
N VAL A 362 -5.70 12.13 6.44
CA VAL A 362 -6.14 12.58 5.12
C VAL A 362 -7.55 12.07 4.80
N LEU A 363 -7.84 10.81 5.12
CA LEU A 363 -9.16 10.21 4.92
C LEU A 363 -10.21 10.87 5.84
N ASN A 364 -9.85 11.13 7.09
CA ASN A 364 -10.70 11.84 8.04
C ASN A 364 -10.98 13.27 7.58
N GLN A 365 -9.95 14.01 7.15
CA GLN A 365 -10.11 15.36 6.61
C GLN A 365 -10.99 15.35 5.36
N HIS A 366 -10.77 14.42 4.43
CA HIS A 366 -11.60 14.27 3.25
C HIS A 366 -13.06 14.03 3.61
N THR A 367 -13.32 13.15 4.58
CA THR A 367 -14.66 12.84 5.07
C THR A 367 -15.32 14.06 5.73
N ALA A 368 -14.57 14.85 6.48
CA ALA A 368 -15.06 16.06 7.13
C ALA A 368 -15.47 17.16 6.13
N MET A 369 -14.77 17.26 4.98
CA MET A 369 -15.03 18.25 3.93
C MET A 369 -16.32 18.00 3.11
N LEU A 370 -16.93 16.82 3.23
CA LEU A 370 -18.11 16.48 2.43
C LEU A 370 -19.35 17.29 2.87
N SER A 371 -20.44 17.23 2.10
CA SER A 371 -21.77 17.73 2.49
C SER A 371 -22.57 16.66 3.25
N ALA A 372 -23.61 17.07 3.99
CA ALA A 372 -24.51 16.18 4.71
C ALA A 372 -25.88 16.84 4.91
N ARG A 373 -26.46 17.38 3.83
CA ARG A 373 -27.75 18.09 3.92
C ARG A 373 -28.90 17.11 4.18
N ILE A 374 -28.83 15.95 3.54
CA ILE A 374 -29.77 14.85 3.74
C ILE A 374 -28.94 13.65 4.16
N CYS A 375 -29.29 13.08 5.31
CA CYS A 375 -28.54 11.98 5.90
C CYS A 375 -29.37 10.70 5.92
N ALA A 376 -28.70 9.56 5.78
CA ALA A 376 -29.27 8.26 6.16
C ALA A 376 -28.40 7.67 7.27
N ILE A 377 -29.05 7.17 8.33
CA ILE A 377 -28.39 6.57 9.48
C ILE A 377 -28.80 5.10 9.60
N ASP A 378 -27.82 4.21 9.74
CA ASP A 378 -28.04 2.76 9.81
C ASP A 378 -27.08 2.08 10.81
N HIS A 379 -27.53 0.98 11.40
CA HIS A 379 -26.74 0.13 12.29
C HIS A 379 -26.43 -1.23 11.63
N SER A 380 -25.18 -1.44 11.25
CA SER A 380 -24.71 -2.74 10.75
C SER A 380 -24.26 -3.65 11.90
N HIS A 381 -24.90 -4.81 12.03
CA HIS A 381 -24.56 -5.81 13.04
C HIS A 381 -23.51 -6.83 12.59
N LYS A 382 -23.21 -6.92 11.29
CA LYS A 382 -22.30 -7.94 10.76
C LYS A 382 -20.87 -7.71 11.24
N LEU A 383 -20.37 -6.49 11.12
CA LEU A 383 -18.99 -6.16 11.50
C LEU A 383 -18.76 -6.29 13.01
N ALA A 384 -19.74 -5.90 13.83
CA ALA A 384 -19.63 -6.03 15.29
C ALA A 384 -19.45 -7.47 15.76
N LYS A 385 -19.97 -8.47 15.03
CA LYS A 385 -19.76 -9.90 15.34
C LYS A 385 -18.32 -10.36 15.15
N HIS A 386 -17.54 -9.67 14.31
CA HIS A 386 -16.14 -9.98 14.03
C HIS A 386 -15.16 -9.20 14.91
N VAL A 387 -15.64 -8.27 15.74
CA VAL A 387 -14.79 -7.57 16.71
C VAL A 387 -14.56 -8.46 17.92
N PHE A 388 -13.36 -8.38 18.51
CA PHE A 388 -12.98 -9.19 19.67
C PHE A 388 -13.93 -8.97 20.86
N LYS A 389 -14.13 -10.04 21.63
CA LYS A 389 -14.95 -10.05 22.87
C LYS A 389 -14.03 -9.98 24.08
N VAL A 390 -14.48 -9.34 25.16
CA VAL A 390 -13.79 -9.34 26.45
C VAL A 390 -14.54 -10.30 27.36
N ASP A 391 -13.85 -11.32 27.87
CA ASP A 391 -14.43 -12.39 28.70
C ASP A 391 -15.67 -13.05 28.05
N GLY A 392 -15.66 -13.19 26.72
CA GLY A 392 -16.78 -13.76 25.96
C GLY A 392 -17.96 -12.80 25.74
N VAL A 393 -17.89 -11.57 26.23
CA VAL A 393 -18.93 -10.54 26.08
C VAL A 393 -18.58 -9.59 24.92
N PRO A 394 -19.51 -9.33 23.98
CA PRO A 394 -19.31 -8.36 22.92
C PRO A 394 -19.23 -6.93 23.48
N ILE A 395 -18.17 -6.19 23.12
CA ILE A 395 -18.00 -4.79 23.50
C ILE A 395 -18.92 -3.88 22.67
N PHE A 396 -19.08 -4.21 21.39
CA PHE A 396 -19.89 -3.44 20.44
C PHE A 396 -21.07 -4.27 19.95
N THR A 397 -22.25 -3.65 19.91
CA THR A 397 -23.46 -4.28 19.39
C THR A 397 -23.61 -4.03 17.89
N ALA A 398 -23.11 -2.89 17.39
CA ALA A 398 -23.24 -2.50 15.99
C ALA A 398 -22.14 -1.53 15.55
N LEU A 399 -21.99 -1.38 14.24
CA LEU A 399 -21.33 -0.25 13.60
C LEU A 399 -22.41 0.71 13.08
N LEU A 400 -22.47 1.92 13.62
CA LEU A 400 -23.32 2.98 13.12
C LEU A 400 -22.65 3.65 11.92
N THR A 401 -23.39 3.80 10.83
CA THR A 401 -22.97 4.57 9.65
C THR A 401 -23.95 5.70 9.39
N VAL A 402 -23.45 6.89 9.11
CA VAL A 402 -24.22 8.01 8.54
C VAL A 402 -23.68 8.29 7.16
N THR A 403 -24.55 8.29 6.14
CA THR A 403 -24.22 8.69 4.77
C THR A 403 -24.91 9.99 4.39
N ASN A 404 -24.34 10.73 3.45
CA ASN A 404 -24.94 11.96 2.90
C ASN A 404 -25.87 11.68 1.70
N GLU A 405 -26.36 12.74 1.07
CA GLU A 405 -27.27 12.69 -0.07
C GLU A 405 -26.68 12.01 -1.33
N LYS A 406 -25.36 11.77 -1.35
CA LYS A 406 -24.64 11.08 -2.43
C LYS A 406 -24.26 9.64 -2.08
N GLY A 407 -24.64 9.17 -0.89
CA GLY A 407 -24.24 7.86 -0.37
C GLY A 407 -22.80 7.80 0.13
N GLU A 408 -22.15 8.95 0.32
CA GLU A 408 -20.79 9.01 0.87
C GLU A 408 -20.84 8.93 2.40
N ILE A 409 -19.94 8.16 3.00
CA ILE A 409 -19.87 7.99 4.46
C ILE A 409 -19.43 9.30 5.11
N ARG A 410 -20.15 9.72 6.15
CA ARG A 410 -19.87 10.90 6.98
C ARG A 410 -19.50 10.55 8.41
N VAL A 411 -20.16 9.54 8.96
CA VAL A 411 -19.86 9.02 10.30
C VAL A 411 -19.79 7.51 10.19
N CYS A 412 -18.80 6.92 10.85
CA CYS A 412 -18.63 5.48 10.97
C CYS A 412 -18.07 5.19 12.38
N VAL A 413 -18.90 4.66 13.27
CA VAL A 413 -18.54 4.50 14.69
C VAL A 413 -19.12 3.21 15.28
N PHE A 414 -18.27 2.45 15.98
CA PHE A 414 -18.73 1.30 16.74
C PHE A 414 -19.48 1.76 18.00
N VAL A 415 -20.66 1.19 18.23
CA VAL A 415 -21.53 1.55 19.36
C VAL A 415 -21.76 0.35 20.27
N ALA A 416 -21.67 0.57 21.59
CA ALA A 416 -21.88 -0.48 22.58
C ALA A 416 -23.37 -0.88 22.68
N THR A 417 -24.28 0.07 22.45
CA THR A 417 -25.73 -0.15 22.44
C THR A 417 -26.37 0.60 21.29
N LYS A 418 -27.65 0.33 21.01
CA LYS A 418 -28.46 1.09 20.03
C LYS A 418 -28.97 2.45 20.56
N SER A 419 -28.52 2.88 21.74
CA SER A 419 -28.95 4.14 22.33
C SER A 419 -28.39 5.34 21.58
N HIS A 420 -29.20 6.38 21.40
CA HIS A 420 -28.80 7.63 20.76
C HIS A 420 -27.58 8.30 21.44
N SER A 421 -27.50 8.18 22.77
CA SER A 421 -26.37 8.72 23.54
C SER A 421 -25.00 8.16 23.16
N GLN A 422 -24.94 7.02 22.46
CA GLN A 422 -23.67 6.40 22.06
C GLN A 422 -23.00 7.11 20.87
N PHE A 423 -23.75 7.89 20.10
CA PHE A 423 -23.25 8.53 18.88
C PHE A 423 -23.58 10.02 18.77
N GLU A 424 -24.13 10.61 19.83
CA GLU A 424 -24.42 12.04 19.90
C GLU A 424 -23.17 12.90 19.64
N ASP A 425 -22.03 12.55 20.23
CA ASP A 425 -20.78 13.28 20.02
C ASP A 425 -20.29 13.19 18.56
N ALA A 426 -20.55 12.06 17.88
CA ALA A 426 -20.20 11.91 16.47
C ALA A 426 -21.08 12.80 15.57
N LEU A 427 -22.37 12.94 15.89
CA LEU A 427 -23.28 13.85 15.20
C LEU A 427 -22.94 15.33 15.48
N ARG A 428 -22.52 15.65 16.71
CA ARG A 428 -22.06 17.00 17.05
C ARG A 428 -20.82 17.39 16.24
N ARG A 429 -19.84 16.49 16.15
CA ARG A 429 -18.64 16.70 15.31
C ARG A 429 -18.99 16.85 13.83
N LEU A 430 -19.94 16.06 13.33
CA LEU A 430 -20.46 16.23 11.97
C LEU A 430 -21.02 17.65 11.75
N ALA A 431 -21.83 18.16 12.68
CA ALA A 431 -22.37 19.52 12.59
C ALA A 431 -21.27 20.59 12.65
N GLU A 432 -20.28 20.42 13.52
CA GLU A 432 -19.10 21.30 13.61
C GLU A 432 -18.32 21.32 12.29
N ASP A 433 -18.03 20.15 11.73
CA ASP A 433 -17.34 20.02 10.44
C ASP A 433 -18.10 20.74 9.31
N LEU A 434 -19.43 20.57 9.25
CA LEU A 434 -20.25 21.26 8.24
C LEU A 434 -20.13 22.78 8.36
N VAL A 435 -20.17 23.32 9.58
CA VAL A 435 -19.99 24.76 9.83
C VAL A 435 -18.60 25.21 9.42
N VAL A 436 -17.56 24.47 9.82
CA VAL A 436 -16.15 24.78 9.51
C VAL A 436 -15.92 24.84 7.99
N TYR A 437 -16.50 23.93 7.23
CA TYR A 437 -16.34 23.86 5.77
C TYR A 437 -17.42 24.63 4.99
N GLY A 438 -18.29 25.40 5.66
CA GLY A 438 -19.28 26.28 5.02
C GLY A 438 -20.45 25.55 4.36
N HIS A 439 -20.76 24.34 4.82
CA HIS A 439 -21.92 23.57 4.38
C HIS A 439 -23.15 23.90 5.21
N ASN A 440 -24.33 23.62 4.65
CA ASN A 440 -25.58 23.69 5.41
C ASN A 440 -25.64 22.55 6.45
N LEU A 441 -26.25 22.84 7.60
CA LEU A 441 -26.58 21.81 8.58
C LEU A 441 -27.57 20.79 7.99
N PRO A 442 -27.63 19.56 8.53
CA PRO A 442 -28.56 18.55 8.04
C PRO A 442 -30.02 19.01 8.20
N GLU A 443 -30.80 18.85 7.14
CA GLU A 443 -32.24 19.18 7.13
C GLU A 443 -33.10 17.97 7.48
N VAL A 444 -32.68 16.77 7.06
CA VAL A 444 -33.43 15.52 7.22
C VAL A 444 -32.48 14.36 7.50
N PHE A 445 -32.91 13.47 8.41
CA PHE A 445 -32.30 12.16 8.63
C PHE A 445 -33.31 11.04 8.34
N TYR A 446 -32.92 10.09 7.49
CA TYR A 446 -33.65 8.85 7.25
C TYR A 446 -33.10 7.74 8.15
N THR A 447 -34.00 7.00 8.78
CA THR A 447 -33.71 5.82 9.62
C THR A 447 -34.78 4.76 9.37
N ASP A 448 -34.39 3.48 9.43
CA ASP A 448 -35.26 2.34 9.13
C ASP A 448 -36.16 1.93 10.31
N ASN A 449 -35.96 2.51 11.50
CA ASN A 449 -36.64 2.10 12.72
C ASN A 449 -37.06 3.27 13.62
N MET A 450 -38.15 3.95 13.23
CA MET A 450 -38.93 4.79 14.13
C MET A 450 -39.91 3.86 14.87
N VAL A 451 -39.44 3.08 15.85
CA VAL A 451 -40.41 2.37 16.71
C VAL A 451 -41.22 3.45 17.41
N ASP A 452 -42.50 3.58 17.03
CA ASP A 452 -43.54 4.34 17.70
C ASP A 452 -43.66 3.91 19.17
N LYS A 453 -42.71 4.31 20.00
CA LYS A 453 -42.95 4.48 21.43
C LYS A 453 -43.43 5.90 21.56
N ALA A 454 -44.75 6.04 21.62
CA ALA A 454 -45.45 7.28 21.90
C ALA A 454 -44.62 8.15 22.85
N ILE A 455 -44.31 9.37 22.40
CA ILE A 455 -43.76 10.42 23.26
C ILE A 455 -44.69 10.50 24.47
N PRO A 456 -44.25 10.14 25.70
CA PRO A 456 -45.14 10.17 26.85
C PRO A 456 -45.41 11.63 27.21
N GLY A 457 -46.67 12.07 27.05
CA GLY A 457 -47.20 13.22 27.77
C GLY A 457 -47.26 14.55 27.01
N HIS A 458 -48.03 14.61 25.93
CA HIS A 458 -48.94 15.74 25.77
C HIS A 458 -50.32 15.31 26.28
N THR A 459 -50.47 15.30 27.60
CA THR A 459 -51.79 15.35 28.23
C THR A 459 -52.26 16.80 28.18
N GLU A 460 -53.31 17.05 27.39
CA GLU A 460 -54.20 18.20 27.57
C GLU A 460 -54.73 18.19 29.01
N SER A 461 -54.22 19.11 29.85
CA SER A 461 -54.96 19.69 30.98
C SER A 461 -54.08 20.73 31.70
N ASP A 462 -54.54 21.99 31.68
CA ASP A 462 -54.15 23.14 32.50
C ASP A 462 -52.69 23.64 32.33
N VAL A 463 -52.42 24.91 31.96
CA VAL A 463 -52.85 26.14 32.65
C VAL A 463 -52.82 27.35 31.70
N GLY A 464 -53.93 28.08 31.64
CA GLY A 464 -53.97 29.53 31.89
C GLY A 464 -53.23 30.51 30.96
N ARG A 465 -54.05 31.21 30.16
CA ARG A 465 -54.02 32.68 29.94
C ARG A 465 -52.65 33.33 29.70
N TYR A 466 -52.34 33.60 28.44
CA TYR A 466 -51.91 34.94 28.01
C TYR A 466 -52.62 35.29 26.71
N ALA A 467 -53.44 36.35 26.77
CA ALA A 467 -54.09 36.98 25.62
C ALA A 467 -53.14 38.02 25.00
N PRO A 468 -53.33 38.40 23.73
CA PRO A 468 -52.36 39.18 22.96
C PRO A 468 -52.47 40.68 23.23
N VAL A 469 -51.32 41.36 23.19
CA VAL A 469 -51.16 42.75 22.73
C VAL A 469 -49.92 42.80 21.85
#